data_AF-A0A953P3E2-F1
#
_entry.id   AF-A0A953P3E2-F1
#
_cell.length_a   1.000
_cell.length_b   1.000
_cell.length_c   1.000
_cell.angle_alpha   90.00
_cell.angle_beta   90.00
_cell.angle_gamma   90.00
#
_symmetry.space_group_name_H-M   'P 1'
#
loop_
_entity.id
_entity.type
_entity.pdbx_description
1 polymer ?
#
loop_
_entity_poly.entity_id
_entity_poly.type
_entity_poly.pdbx_seq_one_letter_code
_entity_poly.pdbx_strand_id
1 'polypeptide(L)'
;MQYLEKVRNYGPIFKPTLVFAVCLCLAASSFAADKPKEWNTGHVIQFDKNHWTSTGGSTTDGKVDKDGNFHANTNQTSWGHDTYYLTLDGGDYIYYTSRTLSLRWQKDPQITENADIKWRLDGNNLILMGEKGKEFKMKLEKKRKK
;
A
#
# COMPACT_ATOMS: atom_id res chain seq x y z
N MET A 1 8.48 -31.01 84.55
CA MET A 1 8.19 -31.35 83.13
C MET A 1 7.46 -30.17 82.52
N GLN A 2 8.14 -29.38 81.70
CA GLN A 2 7.60 -28.17 81.08
C GLN A 2 7.35 -28.45 79.60
N TYR A 3 6.11 -28.28 79.17
CA TYR A 3 5.69 -28.12 77.78
C TYR A 3 5.53 -26.62 77.50
N LEU A 4 5.81 -26.19 76.25
CA LEU A 4 5.22 -25.06 75.48
C LEU A 4 6.12 -24.82 74.24
N GLU A 5 5.66 -25.16 73.03
CA GLU A 5 5.14 -24.25 71.97
C GLU A 5 6.15 -23.17 71.46
N LYS A 6 6.57 -23.24 70.18
CA LYS A 6 6.12 -22.42 69.00
C LYS A 6 6.72 -21.00 69.05
N VAL A 7 7.31 -20.38 68.01
CA VAL A 7 6.83 -20.06 66.65
C VAL A 7 8.03 -19.58 65.79
N ARG A 8 7.93 -19.86 64.47
CA ARG A 8 8.72 -19.41 63.30
C ARG A 8 9.26 -17.98 63.30
N ASN A 9 10.39 -17.78 62.62
CA ASN A 9 10.61 -16.68 61.67
C ASN A 9 11.76 -17.00 60.70
N TYR A 10 11.45 -17.22 59.42
CA TYR A 10 12.42 -17.12 58.32
C TYR A 10 11.76 -16.37 57.16
N GLY A 11 12.30 -15.18 56.86
CA GLY A 11 11.86 -14.30 55.78
C GLY A 11 12.22 -14.82 54.38
N PRO A 12 11.83 -14.10 53.32
CA PRO A 12 11.85 -14.61 51.95
C PRO A 12 13.25 -14.46 51.33
N ILE A 13 13.87 -15.58 50.95
CA ILE A 13 15.08 -15.56 50.10
C ILE A 13 14.61 -15.53 48.64
N PHE A 14 14.53 -14.32 48.10
CA PHE A 14 14.28 -14.00 46.70
C PHE A 14 15.33 -14.69 45.82
N LYS A 15 14.92 -15.64 44.96
CA LYS A 15 15.80 -16.33 44.01
C LYS A 15 15.91 -15.51 42.72
N PRO A 16 17.08 -14.94 42.35
CA PRO A 16 17.23 -14.06 41.19
C PRO A 16 17.24 -14.81 39.84
N THR A 17 17.19 -16.14 39.85
CA THR A 17 17.28 -16.99 38.65
C THR A 17 16.07 -16.86 37.72
N LEU A 18 14.92 -16.39 38.23
CA LEU A 18 13.67 -16.34 37.47
C LEU A 18 13.55 -15.09 36.59
N VAL A 19 14.33 -14.04 36.84
CA VAL A 19 14.25 -12.77 36.08
C VAL A 19 15.01 -12.87 34.75
N PHE A 20 16.10 -13.64 34.68
CA PHE A 20 16.90 -13.76 33.46
C PHE A 20 16.20 -14.56 32.34
N ALA A 21 15.35 -15.53 32.71
CA ALA A 21 14.60 -16.35 31.74
C ALA A 21 13.46 -15.58 31.05
N VAL A 22 12.86 -14.58 31.72
CA VAL A 22 11.73 -13.82 31.16
C VAL A 22 12.20 -12.79 30.12
N CYS A 23 13.40 -12.22 30.27
CA CYS A 23 13.96 -11.29 29.28
C CYS A 23 14.38 -11.98 27.97
N LEU A 24 14.76 -13.26 27.99
CA LEU A 24 15.14 -14.00 26.78
C LEU A 24 13.92 -14.38 25.92
N CYS A 25 12.73 -14.48 26.51
CA CYS A 25 11.49 -14.79 25.80
C CYS A 25 10.85 -13.60 25.08
N LEU A 26 11.17 -12.36 25.48
CA LEU A 26 10.66 -11.14 24.83
C LEU A 26 11.50 -10.71 23.61
N ALA A 27 12.71 -11.27 23.45
CA ALA A 27 13.58 -10.98 22.30
C ALA A 27 13.22 -11.79 21.04
N ALA A 28 12.37 -12.81 21.16
CA ALA A 28 11.78 -13.52 20.02
C ALA A 28 10.63 -12.70 19.41
N SER A 29 10.90 -11.42 19.09
CA SER A 29 10.09 -10.73 18.10
C SER A 29 10.19 -11.57 16.85
N SER A 30 9.13 -12.30 16.53
CA SER A 30 9.01 -13.08 15.31
C SER A 30 9.12 -12.09 14.15
N PHE A 31 10.34 -11.84 13.67
CA PHE A 31 10.54 -11.43 12.30
C PHE A 31 10.06 -12.64 11.51
N ALA A 32 8.77 -12.63 11.16
CA ALA A 32 8.28 -13.42 10.06
C ALA A 32 9.18 -13.02 8.89
N ALA A 33 10.19 -13.84 8.60
CA ALA A 33 11.02 -13.66 7.44
C ALA A 33 10.06 -13.65 6.27
N ASP A 34 9.85 -12.48 5.66
CA ASP A 34 9.07 -12.34 4.45
C ASP A 34 9.60 -13.40 3.49
N LYS A 35 8.74 -14.35 3.11
CA LYS A 35 9.11 -15.39 2.15
C LYS A 35 9.74 -14.69 0.96
N PRO A 36 10.87 -15.20 0.41
CA PRO A 36 11.53 -14.56 -0.72
C PRO A 36 10.48 -14.34 -1.80
N LYS A 37 10.29 -13.07 -2.19
CA LYS A 37 9.30 -12.67 -3.19
C LYS A 37 9.73 -13.30 -4.51
N GLU A 38 9.05 -14.35 -4.94
CA GLU A 38 9.31 -14.98 -6.24
C GLU A 38 8.89 -14.02 -7.35
N TRP A 39 9.87 -13.66 -8.18
CA TRP A 39 9.67 -12.79 -9.34
C TRP A 39 9.60 -13.65 -10.59
N ASN A 40 8.53 -13.46 -11.36
CA ASN A 40 8.37 -14.04 -12.69
C ASN A 40 8.83 -13.03 -13.74
N THR A 41 9.24 -13.51 -14.91
CA THR A 41 9.48 -12.66 -16.08
C THR A 41 8.27 -12.76 -17.01
N GLY A 42 7.84 -11.64 -17.58
CA GLY A 42 6.73 -11.60 -18.53
C GLY A 42 6.94 -10.48 -19.55
N HIS A 43 6.23 -10.60 -20.67
CA HIS A 43 6.36 -9.66 -21.79
C HIS A 43 5.22 -8.65 -21.77
N VAL A 44 5.54 -7.36 -21.82
CA VAL A 44 4.52 -6.29 -21.90
C VAL A 44 3.99 -6.21 -23.32
N ILE A 45 2.72 -6.60 -23.52
CA ILE A 45 2.06 -6.55 -24.82
C ILE A 45 1.62 -5.13 -25.15
N GLN A 46 1.04 -4.43 -24.17
CA GLN A 46 0.43 -3.12 -24.38
C GLN A 46 0.42 -2.33 -23.08
N PHE A 47 0.71 -1.03 -23.16
CA PHE A 47 0.72 -0.12 -22.03
C PHE A 47 0.12 1.24 -22.41
N ASP A 48 -1.14 1.45 -22.03
CA ASP A 48 -1.88 2.68 -22.34
C ASP A 48 -2.02 3.60 -21.14
N LYS A 49 -2.16 4.90 -21.44
CA LYS A 49 -2.50 5.94 -20.48
C LYS A 49 -3.76 6.69 -20.92
N ASN A 50 -4.72 6.82 -20.02
CA ASN A 50 -5.89 7.68 -20.19
C ASN A 50 -5.91 8.79 -19.14
N HIS A 51 -6.02 10.05 -19.58
CA HIS A 51 -6.16 11.20 -18.70
C HIS A 51 -7.62 11.66 -18.63
N TRP A 52 -8.13 11.93 -17.44
CA TRP A 52 -9.48 12.46 -17.23
C TRP A 52 -9.51 13.41 -16.04
N THR A 53 -10.51 14.28 -15.99
CA THR A 53 -10.69 15.25 -14.90
C THR A 53 -11.99 15.01 -14.15
N SER A 54 -11.99 15.29 -12.86
CA SER A 54 -13.20 15.34 -12.02
C SER A 54 -13.40 16.73 -11.45
N THR A 55 -14.65 17.12 -11.22
CA THR A 55 -15.01 18.38 -10.55
C THR A 55 -15.34 18.08 -9.09
N GLY A 56 -14.63 18.74 -8.18
CA GLY A 56 -14.72 18.50 -6.74
C GLY A 56 -15.77 19.30 -6.00
N GLY A 57 -16.08 20.48 -6.52
CA GLY A 57 -17.00 21.42 -5.88
C GLY A 57 -16.96 22.78 -6.56
N SER A 58 -18.00 23.57 -6.28
CA SER A 58 -18.14 24.95 -6.73
C SER A 58 -18.43 25.85 -5.54
N THR A 59 -17.74 26.99 -5.46
CA THR A 59 -18.05 28.05 -4.51
C THR A 59 -18.54 29.26 -5.28
N THR A 60 -19.71 29.78 -4.92
CA THR A 60 -20.29 30.97 -5.52
C THR A 60 -20.38 32.07 -4.49
N ASP A 61 -19.74 33.20 -4.78
CA ASP A 61 -19.82 34.41 -3.96
C ASP A 61 -20.67 35.43 -4.69
N GLY A 62 -21.71 35.92 -4.02
CA GLY A 62 -22.64 36.92 -4.54
C GLY A 62 -22.59 38.22 -3.73
N LYS A 63 -22.73 39.36 -4.40
CA LYS A 63 -22.90 40.68 -3.77
C LYS A 63 -23.91 41.52 -4.52
N VAL A 64 -24.63 42.36 -3.80
CA VAL A 64 -25.50 43.39 -4.37
C VAL A 64 -24.76 44.72 -4.26
N ASP A 65 -24.71 45.47 -5.35
CA ASP A 65 -24.13 46.82 -5.33
C ASP A 65 -25.12 47.86 -4.79
N LYS A 66 -24.64 49.09 -4.58
CA LYS A 66 -25.44 50.21 -4.08
C LYS A 66 -26.60 50.61 -5.00
N ASP A 67 -26.55 50.21 -6.27
CA ASP A 67 -27.56 50.52 -7.28
C ASP A 67 -28.57 49.36 -7.42
N GLY A 68 -28.45 48.32 -6.58
CA GLY A 68 -29.33 47.15 -6.55
C GLY A 68 -28.98 46.06 -7.55
N ASN A 69 -27.84 46.15 -8.27
CA ASN A 69 -27.46 45.10 -9.20
C ASN A 69 -26.80 43.93 -8.47
N PHE A 70 -27.18 42.72 -8.87
CA PHE A 70 -26.59 41.49 -8.36
C PHE A 70 -25.37 41.07 -9.19
N HIS A 71 -24.26 40.79 -8.51
CA HIS A 71 -23.03 40.27 -9.10
C HIS A 71 -22.68 38.96 -8.41
N ALA A 72 -22.46 37.89 -9.18
CA ALA A 72 -21.97 36.62 -8.65
C ALA A 72 -20.76 36.12 -9.43
N ASN A 73 -19.80 35.55 -8.70
CA ASN A 73 -18.67 34.83 -9.28
C ASN A 73 -18.66 33.40 -8.78
N THR A 74 -18.49 32.43 -9.68
CA THR A 74 -18.45 31.02 -9.33
C THR A 74 -17.07 30.46 -9.65
N ASN A 75 -16.40 29.91 -8.63
CA ASN A 75 -15.13 29.21 -8.77
C ASN A 75 -15.38 27.70 -8.71
N GLN A 76 -14.89 26.95 -9.69
CA GLN A 76 -14.95 25.49 -9.71
C GLN A 76 -13.57 24.88 -9.46
N THR A 77 -13.52 23.86 -8.62
CA THR A 77 -12.30 23.07 -8.40
C THR A 77 -12.32 21.82 -9.27
N SER A 78 -11.25 21.58 -10.03
CA SER A 78 -11.06 20.37 -10.82
C SER A 78 -9.75 19.67 -10.49
N TRP A 79 -9.73 18.34 -10.61
CA TRP A 79 -8.55 17.50 -10.40
C TRP A 79 -8.36 16.56 -11.57
N GLY A 80 -7.10 16.39 -11.99
CA GLY A 80 -6.71 15.46 -13.04
C GLY A 80 -6.36 14.08 -12.50
N HIS A 81 -6.69 13.06 -13.27
CA HIS A 81 -6.47 11.66 -12.98
C HIS A 81 -5.82 10.99 -14.18
N ASP A 82 -4.82 10.15 -13.93
CA ASP A 82 -4.16 9.35 -14.95
C ASP A 82 -4.44 7.87 -14.67
N THR A 83 -5.22 7.21 -15.54
CA THR A 83 -5.43 5.75 -15.47
C THR A 83 -4.50 5.05 -16.45
N TYR A 84 -3.68 4.14 -15.93
CA TYR A 84 -2.79 3.30 -16.69
C TYR A 84 -3.40 1.91 -16.87
N TYR A 85 -3.32 1.38 -18.08
CA TYR A 85 -3.75 0.03 -18.42
C TYR A 85 -2.54 -0.75 -18.94
N LEU A 86 -2.39 -1.98 -18.46
CA LEU A 86 -1.29 -2.86 -18.88
C LEU A 86 -1.83 -4.23 -19.22
N THR A 87 -1.40 -4.73 -20.39
CA THR A 87 -1.56 -6.11 -20.80
C THR A 87 -0.21 -6.81 -20.78
N LEU A 88 -0.09 -7.87 -19.98
CA LEU A 88 1.13 -8.62 -19.76
C LEU A 88 0.95 -10.09 -20.17
N ASP A 89 1.84 -10.61 -21.01
CA ASP A 89 1.99 -12.06 -21.25
C ASP A 89 2.87 -12.67 -20.15
N GLY A 90 2.27 -13.49 -19.30
CA GLY A 90 2.98 -14.25 -18.27
C GLY A 90 3.31 -15.68 -18.67
N GLY A 91 3.21 -16.04 -19.95
CA GLY A 91 3.43 -17.39 -20.49
C GLY A 91 2.11 -18.15 -20.63
N ASP A 92 1.57 -18.61 -19.50
CA ASP A 92 0.32 -19.41 -19.47
C ASP A 92 -0.95 -18.53 -19.50
N TYR A 93 -0.82 -17.30 -19.02
CA TYR A 93 -1.93 -16.36 -18.85
C TYR A 93 -1.58 -14.98 -19.35
N ILE A 94 -2.59 -14.30 -19.89
CA ILE A 94 -2.57 -12.86 -20.18
C ILE A 94 -3.25 -12.13 -19.03
N TYR A 95 -2.51 -11.20 -18.42
CA TYR A 95 -2.98 -10.38 -17.31
C TYR A 95 -3.35 -8.99 -17.81
N TYR A 96 -4.55 -8.54 -17.46
CA TYR A 96 -5.04 -7.19 -17.69
C TYR A 96 -5.10 -6.48 -16.35
N THR A 97 -4.36 -5.39 -16.23
CA THR A 97 -4.22 -4.66 -14.98
C THR A 97 -4.46 -3.17 -15.20
N SER A 98 -4.96 -2.50 -14.18
CA SER A 98 -5.22 -1.07 -14.21
C SER A 98 -4.70 -0.38 -12.96
N ARG A 99 -4.35 0.90 -13.08
CA ARG A 99 -4.09 1.75 -11.92
C ARG A 99 -4.42 3.20 -12.22
N THR A 100 -5.25 3.82 -11.39
CA THR A 100 -5.50 5.25 -11.44
C THR A 100 -4.63 6.00 -10.45
N LEU A 101 -3.88 6.98 -10.96
CA LEU A 101 -3.14 7.97 -10.18
C LEU A 101 -3.98 9.24 -10.10
N SER A 102 -4.39 9.61 -8.89
CA SER A 102 -5.22 10.81 -8.66
C SER A 102 -4.46 11.88 -7.87
N LEU A 103 -3.32 11.53 -7.29
CA LEU A 103 -2.57 12.38 -6.39
C LEU A 103 -1.28 12.84 -7.06
N ARG A 104 -0.99 14.14 -6.97
CA ARG A 104 0.12 14.79 -7.70
C ARG A 104 1.52 14.24 -7.37
N TRP A 105 1.68 13.59 -6.22
CA TRP A 105 2.95 12.97 -5.80
C TRP A 105 3.12 11.51 -6.25
N GLN A 106 2.07 10.89 -6.78
CA GLN A 106 2.18 9.55 -7.35
C GLN A 106 2.96 9.62 -8.67
N LYS A 107 3.90 8.69 -8.86
CA LYS A 107 4.77 8.67 -10.04
C LYS A 107 4.28 7.66 -11.07
N ASP A 108 4.47 8.05 -12.33
CA ASP A 108 4.29 7.17 -13.49
C ASP A 108 5.18 5.93 -13.34
N PRO A 109 4.66 4.72 -13.66
CA PRO A 109 5.44 3.50 -13.64
C PRO A 109 6.64 3.47 -14.59
N GLN A 110 6.71 4.34 -15.61
CA GLN A 110 7.76 4.36 -16.64
C GLN A 110 8.01 2.97 -17.23
N ILE A 111 6.93 2.32 -17.69
CA ILE A 111 7.02 1.02 -18.36
C ILE A 111 7.16 1.24 -19.86
N THR A 112 8.05 0.44 -20.48
CA THR A 112 8.24 0.41 -21.94
C THR A 112 7.36 -0.67 -22.54
N GLU A 113 6.64 -0.36 -23.62
CA GLU A 113 5.89 -1.35 -24.40
C GLU A 113 6.83 -2.34 -25.10
N ASN A 114 6.38 -3.58 -25.30
CA ASN A 114 7.14 -4.67 -25.92
C ASN A 114 8.47 -4.98 -25.21
N ALA A 115 8.55 -4.70 -23.90
CA ALA A 115 9.70 -5.03 -23.08
C ALA A 115 9.39 -6.16 -22.10
N ASP A 116 10.42 -6.93 -21.75
CA ASP A 116 10.33 -7.94 -20.71
C ASP A 116 10.46 -7.28 -19.34
N ILE A 117 9.54 -7.60 -18.43
CA ILE A 117 9.48 -7.02 -17.09
C ILE A 117 9.35 -8.12 -16.04
N LYS A 118 9.97 -7.88 -14.88
CA LYS A 118 9.77 -8.74 -13.71
C LYS A 118 8.45 -8.39 -13.04
N TRP A 119 7.65 -9.39 -12.75
CA TRP A 119 6.35 -9.22 -12.13
C TRP A 119 6.09 -10.29 -11.08
N ARG A 120 5.18 -10.00 -10.16
CA ARG A 120 4.66 -10.97 -9.18
C ARG A 120 3.22 -10.68 -8.87
N LEU A 121 2.48 -11.70 -8.44
CA LEU A 121 1.14 -11.53 -7.90
C LEU A 121 1.21 -11.34 -6.39
N ASP A 122 0.41 -10.40 -5.90
CA ASP A 122 0.25 -10.08 -4.49
C ASP A 122 -1.24 -9.92 -4.21
N GLY A 123 -1.91 -11.05 -3.97
CA GLY A 123 -3.37 -11.14 -3.88
C GLY A 123 -4.04 -10.70 -5.18
N ASN A 124 -4.79 -9.59 -5.11
CA ASN A 124 -5.49 -8.99 -6.26
C ASN A 124 -4.66 -7.93 -7.00
N ASN A 125 -3.38 -7.79 -6.65
CA ASN A 125 -2.49 -6.83 -7.28
C ASN A 125 -1.40 -7.55 -8.06
N LEU A 126 -1.06 -7.01 -9.21
CA LEU A 126 0.11 -7.37 -9.97
C LEU A 126 1.18 -6.32 -9.69
N ILE A 127 2.32 -6.76 -9.17
CA ILE A 127 3.44 -5.88 -8.82
C ILE A 127 4.51 -6.05 -9.86
N LEU A 128 4.84 -4.94 -10.52
CA LEU A 128 5.83 -4.84 -11.57
C LEU A 128 7.11 -4.25 -11.00
N MET A 129 8.25 -4.68 -11.52
CA MET A 129 9.52 -4.07 -11.26
C MET A 129 9.87 -3.12 -12.40
N GLY A 130 9.79 -1.82 -12.14
CA GLY A 130 10.23 -0.81 -13.10
C GLY A 130 11.75 -0.82 -13.28
N GLU A 131 12.21 -0.14 -14.33
CA GLU A 131 13.60 -0.12 -14.80
C GLU A 131 14.62 0.30 -13.71
N LYS A 132 14.21 1.16 -12.77
CA LYS A 132 15.05 1.64 -11.65
C LYS A 132 14.91 0.78 -10.38
N GLY A 133 14.39 -0.44 -10.48
CA GLY A 133 14.11 -1.32 -9.35
C GLY A 133 12.92 -0.88 -8.48
N LYS A 134 12.10 0.05 -8.98
CA LYS A 134 10.92 0.54 -8.25
C LYS A 134 9.76 -0.43 -8.41
N GLU A 135 9.15 -0.84 -7.30
CA GLU A 135 7.93 -1.65 -7.34
C GLU A 135 6.72 -0.79 -7.72
N PHE A 136 5.98 -1.21 -8.74
CA PHE A 136 4.73 -0.59 -9.14
C PHE A 136 3.57 -1.56 -8.99
N LYS A 137 2.64 -1.21 -8.10
CA LYS A 137 1.45 -2.02 -7.84
C LYS A 137 0.33 -1.63 -8.78
N MET A 138 -0.18 -2.57 -9.55
CA MET A 138 -1.37 -2.42 -10.39
C MET A 138 -2.46 -3.36 -9.90
N LYS A 139 -3.72 -2.93 -10.01
CA LYS A 139 -4.85 -3.78 -9.68
C LYS A 139 -5.08 -4.76 -10.82
N LEU A 140 -5.25 -6.04 -10.49
CA LEU A 140 -5.64 -7.06 -11.45
C LEU A 140 -7.12 -6.91 -11.77
N GLU A 141 -7.45 -6.63 -13.04
CA GLU A 141 -8.84 -6.53 -13.50
C GLU A 141 -9.31 -7.86 -14.10
N LYS A 142 -8.46 -8.50 -14.91
CA LYS A 142 -8.79 -9.76 -15.57
C LYS A 142 -7.55 -10.62 -15.78
N LYS A 143 -7.71 -11.92 -15.70
CA LYS A 143 -6.74 -12.91 -16.18
C LYS A 143 -7.41 -13.80 -17.23
N ARG A 144 -6.74 -14.06 -18.34
CA ARG A 144 -7.21 -14.99 -19.39
C ARG A 144 -6.16 -16.07 -19.59
N LYS A 145 -6.61 -17.32 -19.68
CA LYS A 145 -5.73 -18.41 -20.10
C LYS A 145 -5.50 -18.31 -21.60
N LYS A 146 -4.27 -18.57 -22.04
CA LYS A 146 -3.91 -18.62 -23.46
C LYS A 146 -4.51 -19.84 -24.14
#